data_AF-A0A7D3Y8V7-F1
#
_entry.id   AF-A0A7D3Y8V7-F1
#
_cell.length_a   1.000
_cell.length_b   1.000
_cell.length_c   1.000
_cell.angle_alpha   90.00
_cell.angle_beta   90.00
_cell.angle_gamma   90.00
#
_symmetry.space_group_name_H-M   'P 1'
#
loop_
_entity.id
_entity.type
_entity.pdbx_description
1 polymer ?
#
loop_
_entity_poly.entity_id
_entity_poly.type
_entity_poly.pdbx_seq_one_letter_code
_entity_poly.pdbx_strand_id
1 'polypeptide(L)'
;MKDEVLKMIQIECDRVPEAFGGQVSEEEVEKAEGILGVKIQDDYKEFIRRFGAGCVGQAVILGLREAEFFPTPSFIEESLDFRKHLPSAYSKMVVIGVDGAGNPIGFIYPSEMIFVYDHDFGGRYDLANSFEDYILKALNRTLGIHF
;
A
#
# COMPACT_ATOMS: atom_id res chain seq x y z
N MET A 1 -11.26 -2.17 8.23
CA MET A 1 -10.30 -3.19 8.67
C MET A 1 -10.70 -3.63 10.07
N LYS A 2 -10.63 -4.93 10.38
CA LYS A 2 -10.97 -5.47 11.69
C LYS A 2 -9.99 -5.00 12.77
N ASP A 3 -10.52 -4.77 13.96
CA ASP A 3 -9.75 -4.34 15.14
C ASP A 3 -8.59 -5.28 15.48
N GLU A 4 -8.75 -6.59 15.24
CA GLU A 4 -7.71 -7.57 15.48
C GLU A 4 -6.48 -7.34 14.59
N VAL A 5 -6.69 -7.06 13.30
CA VAL A 5 -5.61 -6.78 12.35
C VAL A 5 -4.94 -5.45 12.70
N LEU A 6 -5.72 -4.42 13.03
CA LEU A 6 -5.19 -3.14 13.50
C LEU A 6 -4.31 -3.29 14.75
N LYS A 7 -4.70 -4.15 15.70
CA LYS A 7 -3.89 -4.45 16.88
C LYS A 7 -2.58 -5.15 16.52
N MET A 8 -2.58 -6.04 15.53
CA MET A 8 -1.34 -6.69 15.06
C MET A 8 -0.37 -5.67 14.46
N ILE A 9 -0.86 -4.75 13.62
CA ILE A 9 -0.04 -3.66 13.06
C ILE A 9 0.48 -2.76 14.18
N GLN A 10 -0.38 -2.41 15.15
CA GLN A 10 0.02 -1.59 16.30
C GLN A 10 1.13 -2.25 17.11
N ILE A 11 1.09 -3.57 17.31
CA ILE A 11 2.16 -4.30 18.01
C ILE A 11 3.50 -4.20 17.27
N GLU A 12 3.51 -4.26 15.94
CA GLU A 12 4.74 -4.05 15.16
C GLU A 12 5.22 -2.59 15.24
N CYS A 13 4.29 -1.63 15.13
CA CYS A 13 4.58 -0.20 15.31
C CYS A 13 5.13 0.12 16.69
N ASP A 14 4.60 -0.46 17.77
CA ASP A 14 5.08 -0.21 19.12
C ASP A 14 6.47 -0.83 19.36
N ARG A 15 6.83 -1.89 18.63
CA ARG A 15 8.14 -2.53 18.71
C ARG A 15 9.22 -1.75 17.98
N VAL A 16 8.89 -1.19 16.82
CA VAL A 16 9.80 -0.42 15.98
C VAL A 16 9.05 0.79 15.38
N PRO A 17 8.81 1.85 16.18
CA PRO A 17 8.08 3.03 15.70
C PRO A 17 8.70 3.68 14.46
N GLU A 18 10.03 3.62 14.35
CA GLU A 18 10.83 4.16 13.24
C GLU A 18 10.57 3.46 11.90
N ALA A 19 9.94 2.28 11.92
CA ALA A 19 9.49 1.58 10.73
C ALA A 19 8.16 2.11 10.17
N PHE A 20 7.59 3.15 10.78
CA PHE A 20 6.30 3.75 10.40
C PHE A 20 6.41 5.28 10.28
N GLY A 21 5.57 5.86 9.42
CA GLY A 21 5.56 7.31 9.15
C GLY A 21 4.74 8.15 10.15
N GLY A 22 3.87 7.52 10.93
CA GLY A 22 3.00 8.17 11.92
C GLY A 22 1.68 8.70 11.36
N GLN A 23 0.88 9.32 12.23
CA GLN A 23 -0.53 9.64 11.96
C GLN A 23 -0.72 10.69 10.84
N VAL A 24 -1.80 10.54 10.07
CA VAL A 24 -2.20 11.42 8.97
C VAL A 24 -3.68 11.81 9.12
N SER A 25 -4.01 13.06 8.78
CA SER A 25 -5.38 13.58 8.90
C SER A 25 -6.32 13.09 7.79
N GLU A 26 -7.64 13.16 8.01
CA GLU A 26 -8.63 12.85 6.95
C GLU A 26 -8.46 13.79 5.76
N GLU A 27 -8.25 15.08 6.02
CA GLU A 27 -8.12 16.12 4.99
C GLU A 27 -6.97 15.81 4.02
N GLU A 28 -5.87 15.24 4.54
CA GLU A 28 -4.75 14.81 3.72
C GLU A 28 -5.08 13.61 2.84
N VAL A 29 -5.85 12.65 3.37
CA VAL A 29 -6.33 11.49 2.61
C VAL A 29 -7.30 11.93 1.52
N GLU A 30 -8.25 12.82 1.83
CA GLU A 30 -9.18 13.39 0.84
C GLU A 30 -8.45 14.18 -0.25
N LYS A 31 -7.44 14.95 0.14
CA LYS A 31 -6.57 15.65 -0.82
C LYS A 31 -5.83 14.67 -1.72
N ALA A 32 -5.34 13.55 -1.18
CA ALA A 32 -4.69 12.50 -1.96
C ALA A 32 -5.64 11.87 -2.99
N GLU A 33 -6.90 11.58 -2.61
CA GLU A 33 -7.93 11.12 -3.54
C GLU A 33 -8.18 12.15 -4.66
N GLY A 34 -8.24 13.44 -4.30
CA GLY A 34 -8.41 14.54 -5.25
C GLY A 34 -7.27 14.66 -6.25
N ILE A 35 -6.02 14.55 -5.79
CA ILE A 35 -4.82 14.58 -6.65
C ILE A 35 -4.81 13.37 -7.60
N LEU A 36 -5.10 12.18 -7.08
CA LEU A 36 -5.05 10.95 -7.88
C LEU A 36 -6.27 10.77 -8.79
N GLY A 37 -7.36 11.52 -8.56
CA GLY A 37 -8.63 11.38 -9.28
C GLY A 37 -9.30 10.02 -9.07
N VAL A 38 -9.01 9.35 -7.95
CA VAL A 38 -9.52 8.01 -7.62
C VAL A 38 -9.78 7.90 -6.12
N LYS A 39 -10.81 7.12 -5.76
CA LYS A 39 -11.09 6.79 -4.36
C LYS A 39 -10.09 5.76 -3.82
N ILE A 40 -9.79 5.87 -2.54
CA ILE A 40 -8.92 4.96 -1.81
C ILE A 40 -9.81 3.99 -1.02
N GLN A 41 -9.44 2.71 -0.99
CA GLN A 41 -10.14 1.67 -0.23
C GLN A 41 -10.18 2.01 1.26
N ASP A 42 -11.29 1.70 1.94
CA ASP A 42 -11.49 2.05 3.35
C ASP A 42 -10.44 1.45 4.28
N ASP A 43 -10.04 0.19 4.04
CA ASP A 43 -9.00 -0.48 4.83
C ASP A 43 -7.63 0.20 4.71
N TYR A 44 -7.26 0.62 3.50
CA TYR A 44 -5.98 1.30 3.27
C TYR A 44 -6.01 2.74 3.78
N LYS A 45 -7.16 3.45 3.68
CA LYS A 45 -7.34 4.76 4.32
C LYS A 45 -7.14 4.67 5.83
N GLU A 46 -7.72 3.65 6.47
CA GLU A 46 -7.57 3.46 7.92
C GLU A 46 -6.11 3.21 8.31
N PHE A 47 -5.38 2.43 7.50
CA PHE A 47 -3.94 2.24 7.69
C PHE A 47 -3.16 3.55 7.57
N ILE A 48 -3.33 4.29 6.47
CA ILE A 48 -2.61 5.56 6.25
C ILE A 48 -2.91 6.56 7.36
N ARG A 49 -4.16 6.68 7.79
CA ARG A 49 -4.55 7.61 8.86
C ARG A 49 -3.81 7.33 10.16
N ARG A 50 -3.63 6.06 10.52
CA ARG A 50 -3.01 5.68 11.79
C ARG A 50 -1.49 5.65 11.72
N PHE A 51 -0.96 5.11 10.63
CA PHE A 51 0.45 4.72 10.54
C PHE A 51 1.24 5.50 9.49
N GLY A 52 0.56 6.20 8.58
CA GLY A 52 1.17 7.06 7.57
C GLY A 52 1.75 6.29 6.41
N ALA A 53 2.67 5.39 6.70
CA ALA A 53 3.30 4.37 5.86
C ALA A 53 3.99 3.38 6.81
N GLY A 54 4.54 2.28 6.30
CA GLY A 54 5.47 1.49 7.10
C GLY A 54 5.63 0.04 6.71
N CYS A 55 6.48 -0.65 7.46
CA CYS A 55 6.75 -2.06 7.26
C CYS A 55 5.86 -2.93 8.14
N VAL A 56 5.04 -3.78 7.51
CA VAL A 56 4.15 -4.72 8.20
C VAL A 56 4.46 -6.15 7.75
N GLY A 57 4.94 -6.98 8.68
CA GLY A 57 5.47 -8.30 8.35
C GLY A 57 6.59 -8.21 7.32
N GLN A 58 6.35 -8.77 6.12
CA GLN A 58 7.30 -8.68 5.00
C GLN A 58 6.98 -7.57 3.99
N ALA A 59 5.86 -6.84 4.13
CA ALA A 59 5.44 -5.84 3.16
C ALA A 59 5.93 -4.44 3.57
N VAL A 60 6.49 -3.71 2.61
CA VAL A 60 6.70 -2.26 2.72
C VAL A 60 5.48 -1.56 2.14
N ILE A 61 4.79 -0.76 2.96
CA ILE A 61 3.54 -0.10 2.60
C ILE A 61 3.81 1.39 2.47
N LEU A 62 3.57 1.91 1.28
CA LEU A 62 3.67 3.33 0.99
C LEU A 62 2.50 4.09 1.61
N GLY A 63 2.66 5.40 1.76
CA GLY A 63 1.55 6.24 2.19
C GLY A 63 1.92 7.72 2.18
N LEU A 64 1.52 8.47 3.20
CA LEU A 64 1.60 9.94 3.23
C LEU A 64 2.64 10.52 4.19
N ARG A 65 3.36 9.65 4.90
CA ARG A 65 4.49 10.01 5.76
C ARG A 65 5.58 8.98 5.60
N GLU A 66 6.82 9.43 5.47
CA GLU A 66 7.95 8.55 5.29
C GLU A 66 8.37 7.92 6.63
N ALA A 67 8.66 6.61 6.63
CA ALA A 67 9.27 5.93 7.76
C ALA A 67 10.77 6.25 7.83
N GLU A 68 11.36 6.22 9.03
CA GLU A 68 12.79 6.54 9.21
C GLU A 68 13.70 5.38 8.79
N PHE A 69 13.30 4.13 9.06
CA PHE A 69 14.13 2.96 8.80
C PHE A 69 14.09 2.45 7.36
N PHE A 70 13.01 2.75 6.63
CA PHE A 70 12.79 2.21 5.29
C PHE A 70 12.29 3.32 4.38
N PRO A 71 12.82 3.42 3.15
CA PRO A 71 12.26 4.31 2.14
C PRO A 71 10.79 3.94 1.88
N THR A 72 9.88 4.82 2.27
CA THR A 72 8.45 4.72 1.95
C THR A 72 8.04 5.98 1.21
N PRO A 73 8.41 6.12 -0.08
CA PRO A 73 8.05 7.29 -0.86
C PRO A 73 6.53 7.50 -0.89
N SER A 74 6.13 8.71 -1.24
CA SER A 74 4.72 9.08 -1.31
C SER A 74 3.97 8.17 -2.28
N PHE A 75 2.93 7.50 -1.79
CA PHE A 75 2.10 6.64 -2.63
C PHE A 75 1.43 7.44 -3.77
N ILE A 76 1.24 8.75 -3.59
CA ILE A 76 0.71 9.64 -4.63
C ILE A 76 1.71 9.76 -5.78
N GLU A 77 2.96 10.05 -5.46
CA GLU A 77 4.02 10.27 -6.46
C GLU A 77 4.29 8.98 -7.21
N GLU A 78 4.45 7.87 -6.50
CA GLU A 78 4.61 6.53 -7.07
C GLU A 78 3.43 6.15 -7.97
N SER A 79 2.19 6.38 -7.51
CA SER A 79 1.00 6.13 -8.34
C SER A 79 1.04 6.93 -9.63
N LEU A 80 1.34 8.22 -9.57
CA LEU A 80 1.39 9.08 -10.76
C LEU A 80 2.54 8.69 -11.69
N ASP A 81 3.66 8.23 -11.16
CA ASP A 81 4.81 7.85 -11.96
C ASP A 81 4.58 6.53 -12.70
N PHE A 82 4.21 5.46 -11.98
CA PHE A 82 3.92 4.16 -12.58
C PHE A 82 2.82 4.24 -13.63
N ARG A 83 1.76 5.04 -13.41
CA ARG A 83 0.67 5.23 -14.39
C ARG A 83 1.15 5.74 -15.77
N LYS A 84 2.32 6.41 -15.85
CA LYS A 84 2.89 6.87 -17.14
C LYS A 84 3.40 5.71 -18.00
N HIS A 85 3.79 4.61 -17.36
CA HIS A 85 4.48 3.48 -17.96
C HIS A 85 3.61 2.21 -18.02
N LEU A 86 2.54 2.16 -17.23
CA LEU A 86 1.58 1.06 -17.26
C LEU A 86 0.60 1.15 -18.44
N PRO A 87 0.03 0.01 -18.89
CA PRO A 87 -1.05 0.02 -19.87
C PRO A 87 -2.23 0.88 -19.40
N SER A 88 -2.99 1.44 -20.34
CA SER A 88 -4.11 2.36 -20.05
C SER A 88 -5.18 1.77 -19.12
N ALA A 89 -5.34 0.45 -19.11
CA ALA A 89 -6.21 -0.27 -18.18
C ALA A 89 -5.86 -0.02 -16.70
N TYR A 90 -4.62 0.37 -16.40
CA TYR A 90 -4.09 0.64 -15.06
C TYR A 90 -3.89 2.14 -14.78
N SER A 91 -4.43 3.02 -15.63
CA SER A 91 -4.31 4.49 -15.50
C SER A 91 -4.89 5.06 -14.19
N LYS A 92 -5.65 4.27 -13.43
CA LYS A 92 -6.21 4.63 -12.12
C LYS A 92 -5.62 3.79 -10.97
N MET A 93 -4.53 3.06 -11.21
CA MET A 93 -3.89 2.24 -10.19
C MET A 93 -3.41 3.11 -9.03
N VAL A 94 -3.77 2.75 -7.82
CA VAL A 94 -3.18 3.28 -6.59
C VAL A 94 -2.07 2.31 -6.20
N VAL A 95 -0.84 2.77 -6.27
CA VAL A 95 0.35 2.02 -5.87
C VAL A 95 0.51 2.17 -4.36
N ILE A 96 0.61 1.05 -3.65
CA ILE A 96 0.72 0.96 -2.19
C ILE A 96 2.03 0.31 -1.75
N GLY A 97 2.83 -0.17 -2.70
CA GLY A 97 4.07 -0.89 -2.46
C GLY A 97 4.77 -1.17 -3.78
N VAL A 98 6.02 -1.59 -3.70
CA VAL A 98 6.82 -2.04 -4.84
C VAL A 98 7.48 -3.35 -4.42
N ASP A 99 7.45 -4.36 -5.27
CA ASP A 99 8.13 -5.63 -4.98
C ASP A 99 9.66 -5.49 -5.15
N GLY A 100 10.41 -6.53 -4.77
CA GLY A 100 11.88 -6.53 -4.87
C GLY A 100 12.42 -6.48 -6.30
N ALA A 101 11.57 -6.61 -7.32
CA ALA A 101 11.93 -6.46 -8.73
C ALA A 101 11.58 -5.06 -9.30
N GLY A 102 10.98 -4.18 -8.49
CA GLY A 102 10.56 -2.85 -8.93
C GLY A 102 9.15 -2.80 -9.53
N ASN A 103 8.36 -3.86 -9.39
CA ASN A 103 6.99 -3.91 -9.91
C ASN A 103 6.00 -3.26 -8.94
N PRO A 104 5.04 -2.46 -9.43
CA PRO A 104 4.08 -1.80 -8.57
C PRO A 104 3.07 -2.80 -8.01
N ILE A 105 2.83 -2.70 -6.70
CA ILE A 105 1.78 -3.40 -5.97
C ILE A 105 0.68 -2.39 -5.67
N GLY A 106 -0.57 -2.74 -5.91
CA GLY A 106 -1.65 -1.78 -5.79
C GLY A 106 -3.04 -2.33 -6.03
N PHE A 107 -3.98 -1.40 -6.19
CA PHE A 107 -5.37 -1.68 -6.49
C PHE A 107 -5.94 -0.67 -7.48
N ILE A 108 -7.11 -0.99 -8.05
CA ILE A 108 -7.90 -0.06 -8.85
C ILE A 108 -9.32 -0.04 -8.27
N TYR A 109 -9.72 1.07 -7.68
CA TYR A 109 -11.06 1.24 -7.13
C TYR A 109 -12.14 1.09 -8.23
N PRO A 110 -13.28 0.43 -7.98
CA PRO A 110 -13.80 -0.04 -6.69
C PRO A 110 -13.41 -1.48 -6.29
N SER A 111 -12.48 -2.12 -6.99
CA SER A 111 -12.02 -3.46 -6.61
C SER A 111 -11.29 -3.41 -5.27
N GLU A 112 -11.56 -4.38 -4.39
CA GLU A 112 -10.81 -4.56 -3.13
C GLU A 112 -9.48 -5.30 -3.34
N MET A 113 -9.39 -6.08 -4.42
CA MET A 113 -8.24 -6.91 -4.73
C MET A 113 -6.92 -6.13 -4.83
N ILE A 114 -5.89 -6.64 -4.16
CA ILE A 114 -4.51 -6.18 -4.27
C ILE A 114 -3.78 -7.07 -5.26
N PHE A 115 -3.07 -6.47 -6.20
CA PHE A 115 -2.30 -7.16 -7.24
C PHE A 115 -0.92 -6.53 -7.40
N VAL A 116 0.01 -7.31 -7.97
CA VAL A 116 1.26 -6.80 -8.55
C VAL A 116 1.12 -6.77 -10.06
N TYR A 117 1.59 -5.70 -10.70
CA TYR A 117 1.74 -5.68 -12.17
C TYR A 117 3.19 -5.99 -12.52
N ASP A 118 3.44 -7.16 -13.08
CA ASP A 118 4.75 -7.64 -13.48
C ASP A 118 5.10 -7.11 -14.89
N HIS A 119 6.10 -6.23 -14.96
CA HIS A 119 6.55 -5.64 -16.21
C HIS A 119 7.22 -6.64 -17.15
N ASP A 120 7.92 -7.64 -16.62
CA ASP A 120 8.64 -8.65 -17.41
C ASP A 120 7.66 -9.61 -18.10
N PHE A 121 6.62 -10.00 -17.38
CA PHE A 121 5.54 -10.84 -17.93
C PHE A 121 4.49 -10.03 -18.73
N GLY A 122 4.39 -8.72 -18.47
CA GLY A 122 3.39 -7.85 -19.10
C GLY A 122 1.96 -8.10 -18.60
N GLY A 123 1.82 -8.59 -17.37
CA GLY A 123 0.55 -9.02 -16.79
C GLY A 123 0.45 -8.71 -15.30
N ARG A 124 -0.65 -9.12 -14.68
CA ARG A 124 -0.86 -8.95 -13.23
C ARG A 124 -1.02 -10.29 -12.53
N TYR A 125 -0.61 -10.33 -11.27
CA TYR A 125 -0.89 -11.42 -10.34
C TYR A 125 -1.67 -10.88 -9.15
N ASP A 126 -2.76 -11.55 -8.82
CA ASP A 126 -3.58 -11.17 -7.67
C ASP A 126 -2.91 -11.70 -6.39
N LEU A 127 -2.59 -10.81 -5.46
CA LEU A 127 -1.88 -11.12 -4.22
C LEU A 127 -2.86 -11.38 -3.07
N ALA A 128 -3.93 -10.59 -3.02
CA ALA A 128 -4.90 -10.63 -1.94
C ALA A 128 -6.28 -10.15 -2.39
N ASN A 129 -7.32 -10.63 -1.71
CA ASN A 129 -8.70 -10.25 -2.03
C ASN A 129 -9.09 -8.86 -1.50
N SER A 130 -8.35 -8.35 -0.51
CA SER A 130 -8.52 -7.04 0.10
C SER A 130 -7.19 -6.54 0.67
N PHE A 131 -7.12 -5.26 1.05
CA PHE A 131 -5.97 -4.74 1.78
C PHE A 131 -5.80 -5.43 3.14
N GLU A 132 -6.88 -5.76 3.86
CA GLU A 132 -6.80 -6.57 5.08
C GLU A 132 -6.18 -7.96 4.84
N ASP A 133 -6.59 -8.67 3.78
CA ASP A 133 -6.01 -9.97 3.41
C ASP A 133 -4.52 -9.83 3.03
N TYR A 134 -4.16 -8.73 2.37
CA TYR A 134 -2.76 -8.41 2.04
C TYR A 134 -1.91 -8.25 3.30
N ILE A 135 -2.38 -7.50 4.29
CA ILE A 135 -1.70 -7.35 5.59
C ILE A 135 -1.56 -8.69 6.29
N LEU A 136 -2.64 -9.48 6.37
CA LEU A 136 -2.61 -10.79 7.01
C LEU A 136 -1.63 -11.74 6.33
N LYS A 137 -1.57 -11.73 5.00
CA LYS A 137 -0.56 -12.50 4.26
C LYS A 137 0.84 -11.99 4.50
N ALA A 138 1.05 -10.68 4.63
CA ALA A 138 2.34 -10.09 4.93
C ALA A 138 2.86 -10.53 6.31
N LEU A 139 2.02 -10.44 7.34
CA LEU A 139 2.31 -10.86 8.71
C LEU A 139 2.60 -12.37 8.79
N ASN A 140 1.84 -13.18 8.05
CA ASN A 140 2.01 -14.63 8.01
C ASN A 140 3.06 -15.12 7.00
N ARG A 141 3.74 -14.21 6.27
CA ARG A 141 4.74 -14.53 5.24
C ARG A 141 4.22 -15.45 4.12
N THR A 142 3.01 -15.15 3.64
CA THR A 142 2.29 -15.94 2.61
C THR A 142 1.91 -15.12 1.36
N LEU A 143 2.49 -13.93 1.15
CA LEU A 143 2.20 -13.11 -0.05
C LEU A 143 2.72 -13.73 -1.36
N GLY A 144 3.67 -14.67 -1.29
CA GLY A 144 4.25 -15.29 -2.49
C GLY A 144 5.15 -14.34 -3.30
N ILE A 145 5.52 -13.18 -2.75
CA ILE A 145 6.44 -12.19 -3.35
C ILE A 145 7.46 -11.71 -2.31
N HIS A 146 8.57 -11.15 -2.78
CA HIS A 146 9.64 -10.56 -1.99
C HIS A 146 9.65 -9.03 -2.14
N PHE A 147 10.15 -8.34 -1.12
CA PHE A 147 10.29 -6.88 -1.03
C PHE A 147 11.75 -6.53 -0.80
#